data_AF-A0A9D5JFQ9-F1
#
_entry.id   AF-A0A9D5JFQ9-F1
#
_cell.length_a   1.000
_cell.length_b   1.000
_cell.length_c   1.000
_cell.angle_alpha   90.00
_cell.angle_beta   90.00
_cell.angle_gamma   90.00
#
_symmetry.space_group_name_H-M   'P 1'
#
loop_
_entity.id
_entity.type
_entity.pdbx_description
1 polymer ?
#
loop_
_entity_poly.entity_id
_entity_poly.type
_entity_poly.pdbx_seq_one_letter_code
_entity_poly.pdbx_strand_id
1 'polypeptide(L)'
;MSQQVKVGLFALTTIVGVFAAYFVLTNYRLNHGGYTIAVHFKDVGGLQAGSSVQLSGVIVGTVAEVRLLPDQTVDVLCTIQPGAIVYRGSSFLVATTLTGQATLVITPPRPLAGAAPLAAGILAENEQPEGYLPPSITDLATQGQTQLKELSKTVAVVNQELPQLARQFNAIASHTDTLIGHSDAALQSLASEFATTIGQVNADLALTQSVISVNGRNVSQLTGNVNSLVSANGEKVTRLVISLSDTATSLNKTMTGLSAIAQDPLLKTNVLQTTTNVKDASAKLKQIAGDIQGLTGDPQVQTQLRGAVFDLSSVIAKANDILGAYSSAQARGASGPSPASPVPGQAGSPQPGSTSSAARSVLALPGKAAFSRSNLAQAQIRETYTGRGGGPASDLNIVVLPHLGTHFTVGANDLGYRTTYNFLVNSIRSPRLEVAGGVLYSALGGRALYRFRGPVEADVRLYDPKHPKLDLYGDVRLTDRLQLFYGERGFLNPAQKTPAFGIQASY
;
A
#
# COMPACT_ATOMS: atom_id res chain seq x y z
N MET A 1 13.26 -5.81 -114.18
CA MET A 1 12.05 -5.93 -113.32
C MET A 1 11.32 -4.60 -113.27
N SER A 2 10.00 -4.59 -113.40
CA SER A 2 9.15 -3.41 -113.12
C SER A 2 9.27 -2.98 -111.66
N GLN A 3 9.07 -1.69 -111.35
CA GLN A 3 9.01 -1.18 -109.97
C GLN A 3 7.93 -1.90 -109.15
N GLN A 4 6.79 -2.25 -109.76
CA GLN A 4 5.70 -3.00 -109.12
C GLN A 4 6.16 -4.35 -108.55
N VAL A 5 7.04 -5.06 -109.28
CA VAL A 5 7.60 -6.35 -108.82
C VAL A 5 8.55 -6.17 -107.64
N LYS A 6 9.33 -5.08 -107.61
CA LYS A 6 10.20 -4.77 -106.47
C LYS A 6 9.40 -4.44 -105.21
N VAL A 7 8.33 -3.66 -105.34
CA VAL A 7 7.42 -3.33 -104.21
C VAL A 7 6.69 -4.57 -103.71
N GLY A 8 6.16 -5.41 -104.61
CA GLY A 8 5.50 -6.66 -104.25
C GLY A 8 6.42 -7.63 -103.49
N LEU A 9 7.67 -7.80 -103.96
CA LEU A 9 8.65 -8.64 -103.27
C LEU A 9 9.00 -8.09 -101.88
N PHE A 10 9.24 -6.78 -101.76
CA PHE A 10 9.53 -6.14 -100.47
C PHE A 10 8.39 -6.31 -99.46
N ALA A 11 7.14 -6.12 -99.89
CA ALA A 11 5.96 -6.33 -99.07
C ALA A 11 5.86 -7.81 -98.60
N LEU A 12 6.09 -8.77 -99.50
CA LEU A 12 6.07 -10.19 -99.17
C LEU A 12 7.15 -10.56 -98.14
N THR A 13 8.39 -10.12 -98.33
CA THR A 13 9.47 -10.35 -97.35
C THR A 13 9.23 -9.65 -96.02
N THR A 14 8.55 -8.50 -96.01
CA THR A 14 8.18 -7.79 -94.78
C THR A 14 7.12 -8.57 -94.00
N ILE A 15 6.08 -9.08 -94.67
CA ILE A 15 5.03 -9.91 -94.05
C ILE A 15 5.63 -11.20 -93.47
N VAL A 16 6.47 -11.91 -94.24
CA VAL A 16 7.16 -13.12 -93.76
C VAL A 16 8.10 -12.81 -92.60
N GLY A 17 8.82 -11.70 -92.64
CA GLY A 17 9.69 -11.24 -91.55
C GLY A 17 8.91 -10.94 -90.26
N VAL A 18 7.75 -10.28 -90.35
CA VAL A 18 6.85 -10.04 -89.21
C VAL A 18 6.29 -11.35 -88.66
N PHE A 19 5.89 -12.29 -89.51
CA PHE A 19 5.36 -13.59 -89.08
C PHE A 19 6.44 -14.45 -88.39
N ALA A 20 7.66 -14.45 -88.91
CA ALA A 20 8.81 -15.10 -88.28
C ALA A 20 9.17 -14.45 -86.94
N ALA A 21 9.20 -13.12 -86.87
CA ALA A 21 9.43 -12.38 -85.62
C ALA A 21 8.35 -12.69 -84.56
N TYR A 22 7.08 -12.75 -84.95
CA TYR A 22 5.98 -13.15 -84.07
C TYR A 22 6.17 -14.56 -83.50
N PHE A 23 6.50 -15.54 -84.35
CA PHE A 23 6.76 -16.92 -83.91
C PHE A 23 7.97 -17.01 -82.97
N VAL A 24 9.08 -16.35 -83.30
CA VAL A 24 10.29 -16.33 -82.46
C VAL A 24 10.01 -15.68 -81.11
N LEU A 25 9.39 -14.49 -81.08
CA LEU A 25 9.06 -13.78 -79.85
C LEU A 25 8.08 -14.55 -78.95
N THR A 26 7.16 -15.31 -79.55
CA THR A 26 6.20 -16.15 -78.81
C THR A 26 6.87 -17.39 -78.22
N ASN A 27 7.64 -18.16 -79.02
CA ASN A 27 8.30 -19.38 -78.54
C ASN A 27 9.43 -19.10 -77.54
N TYR A 28 10.14 -17.97 -77.63
CA TYR A 28 11.24 -17.64 -76.70
C TYR A 28 10.76 -17.48 -75.25
N ARG A 29 9.48 -17.12 -75.05
CA ARG A 29 8.83 -17.03 -73.73
C ARG A 29 8.47 -18.38 -73.12
N LEU A 30 8.32 -19.43 -73.93
CA LEU A 30 7.84 -20.75 -73.48
C LEU A 30 8.95 -21.71 -73.07
N ASN A 31 10.18 -21.51 -73.56
CA ASN A 31 11.23 -22.54 -73.48
C ASN A 31 12.27 -22.34 -72.35
N HIS A 32 11.94 -21.55 -71.32
CA HIS A 32 12.75 -21.45 -70.10
C HIS A 32 12.26 -22.51 -69.11
N GLY A 33 12.89 -23.69 -69.12
CA GLY A 33 12.43 -24.90 -68.42
C GLY A 33 12.37 -24.80 -66.90
N GLY A 34 11.28 -24.23 -66.39
CA GLY A 34 10.91 -24.24 -64.97
C GLY A 34 10.30 -25.56 -64.51
N TYR A 35 9.97 -25.63 -63.22
CA TYR A 35 9.25 -26.76 -62.63
C TYR A 35 7.82 -26.36 -62.26
N THR A 36 6.88 -27.29 -62.31
CA THR A 36 5.51 -27.07 -61.86
C THR A 36 5.33 -27.42 -60.38
N ILE A 37 4.39 -26.73 -59.74
CA ILE A 37 3.81 -27.10 -58.43
C ILE A 37 2.28 -27.00 -58.53
N ALA A 38 1.58 -27.81 -57.77
CA ALA A 38 0.13 -27.72 -57.53
C ALA A 38 -0.13 -27.19 -56.12
N VAL A 39 -1.24 -26.46 -55.93
CA VAL A 39 -1.58 -25.75 -54.68
C VAL A 39 -3.10 -25.71 -54.54
N HIS A 40 -3.61 -26.24 -53.43
CA HIS A 40 -5.05 -26.40 -53.21
C HIS A 40 -5.64 -25.20 -52.45
N PHE A 41 -6.76 -24.66 -52.94
CA PHE A 41 -7.45 -23.48 -52.40
C PHE A 41 -8.96 -23.71 -52.25
N LYS A 42 -9.56 -23.13 -51.20
CA LYS A 42 -11.02 -23.10 -51.01
C LYS A 42 -11.71 -22.01 -51.83
N ASP A 43 -11.01 -20.90 -52.08
CA ASP A 43 -11.34 -19.86 -53.05
C ASP A 43 -10.02 -19.23 -53.52
N VAL A 44 -9.97 -18.83 -54.79
CA VAL A 44 -8.82 -18.18 -55.43
C VAL A 44 -9.06 -16.71 -55.80
N GLY A 45 -10.21 -16.13 -55.43
CA GLY A 45 -10.42 -14.68 -55.40
C GLY A 45 -10.18 -13.94 -56.73
N GLY A 46 -10.36 -14.62 -57.87
CA GLY A 46 -10.11 -14.08 -59.21
C GLY A 46 -8.73 -14.39 -59.82
N LEU A 47 -7.96 -15.33 -59.26
CA LEU A 47 -6.73 -15.85 -59.88
C LEU A 47 -7.02 -16.55 -61.23
N GLN A 48 -6.18 -16.31 -62.23
CA GLN A 48 -6.38 -16.81 -63.60
C GLN A 48 -5.07 -17.36 -64.19
N ALA A 49 -5.17 -18.16 -65.25
CA ALA A 49 -4.01 -18.54 -66.05
C ALA A 49 -3.27 -17.28 -66.57
N GLY A 50 -1.96 -17.21 -66.36
CA GLY A 50 -1.13 -16.04 -66.61
C GLY A 50 -0.97 -15.07 -65.43
N SER A 51 -1.70 -15.24 -64.31
CA SER A 51 -1.44 -14.48 -63.07
C SER A 51 0.00 -14.67 -62.59
N SER A 52 0.61 -13.61 -62.03
CA SER A 52 1.99 -13.70 -61.53
C SER A 52 2.07 -14.55 -60.26
N VAL A 53 3.20 -15.25 -60.09
CA VAL A 53 3.55 -15.97 -58.86
C VAL A 53 4.79 -15.33 -58.26
N GLN A 54 4.70 -14.90 -57.01
CA GLN A 54 5.73 -14.14 -56.32
C GLN A 54 6.23 -14.87 -55.07
N LEU A 55 7.54 -15.00 -54.91
CA LEU A 55 8.16 -15.51 -53.68
C LEU A 55 8.68 -14.31 -52.88
N SER A 56 8.11 -14.06 -51.70
CA SER A 56 8.46 -12.91 -50.85
C SER A 56 8.44 -11.54 -51.57
N GLY A 57 7.55 -11.36 -52.54
CA GLY A 57 7.40 -10.12 -53.34
C GLY A 57 8.26 -10.04 -54.60
N VAL A 58 9.03 -11.07 -54.94
CA VAL A 58 9.78 -11.18 -56.22
C VAL A 58 9.03 -12.11 -57.16
N ILE A 59 8.75 -11.70 -58.41
CA ILE A 59 8.11 -12.57 -59.41
C ILE A 59 9.06 -13.73 -59.76
N VAL A 60 8.65 -14.96 -59.45
CA VAL A 60 9.40 -16.19 -59.70
C VAL A 60 8.70 -17.16 -60.66
N GLY A 61 7.48 -16.84 -61.10
CA GLY A 61 6.69 -17.76 -61.91
C GLY A 61 5.36 -17.16 -62.38
N THR A 62 4.55 -18.02 -62.99
CA THR A 62 3.21 -17.72 -63.49
C THR A 62 2.26 -18.88 -63.23
N VAL A 63 1.00 -18.59 -62.95
CA VAL A 63 -0.08 -19.58 -62.92
C VAL A 63 -0.25 -20.13 -64.34
N ALA A 64 -0.12 -21.44 -64.51
CA ALA A 64 -0.30 -22.12 -65.78
C ALA A 64 -1.77 -22.47 -66.02
N GLU A 65 -2.45 -22.97 -64.99
CA GLU A 65 -3.85 -23.41 -65.06
C GLU A 65 -4.53 -23.29 -63.69
N VAL A 66 -5.85 -23.12 -63.69
CA VAL A 66 -6.69 -23.08 -62.49
C VAL A 66 -7.84 -24.05 -62.72
N ARG A 67 -7.98 -25.06 -61.87
CA ARG A 67 -8.95 -26.17 -62.03
C ARG A 67 -9.91 -26.23 -60.86
N LEU A 68 -11.21 -26.20 -61.15
CA LEU A 68 -12.26 -26.48 -60.16
C LEU A 68 -12.35 -28.00 -59.94
N LEU A 69 -12.29 -28.42 -58.68
CA LEU A 69 -12.39 -29.82 -58.25
C LEU A 69 -13.85 -30.22 -57.96
N PRO A 70 -14.19 -31.53 -57.93
CA PRO A 70 -15.58 -31.98 -57.78
C PRO A 70 -16.26 -31.60 -56.45
N ASP A 71 -15.48 -31.24 -55.44
CA ASP A 71 -15.93 -30.77 -54.12
C ASP A 71 -16.11 -29.23 -54.04
N GLN A 72 -15.93 -28.54 -55.16
CA GLN A 72 -15.96 -27.07 -55.31
C GLN A 72 -14.72 -26.32 -54.81
N THR A 73 -13.64 -27.03 -54.43
CA THR A 73 -12.32 -26.40 -54.21
C THR A 73 -11.55 -26.21 -55.53
N VAL A 74 -10.36 -25.62 -55.47
CA VAL A 74 -9.59 -25.20 -56.65
C VAL A 74 -8.12 -25.62 -56.54
N ASP A 75 -7.61 -26.38 -57.51
CA ASP A 75 -6.18 -26.64 -57.69
C ASP A 75 -5.56 -25.60 -58.65
N VAL A 76 -4.46 -24.98 -58.23
CA VAL A 76 -3.75 -23.93 -58.95
C VAL A 76 -2.37 -24.44 -59.37
N LEU A 77 -2.24 -24.79 -60.66
CA LEU A 77 -0.99 -25.24 -61.24
C LEU A 77 -0.11 -24.03 -61.56
N CYS A 78 1.07 -23.95 -60.94
CA CYS A 78 2.02 -22.85 -61.08
C CYS A 78 3.34 -23.31 -61.68
N THR A 79 3.87 -22.57 -62.66
CA THR A 79 5.21 -22.80 -63.22
C THR A 79 6.21 -21.85 -62.55
N ILE A 80 7.23 -22.41 -61.89
CA ILE A 80 8.25 -21.72 -61.12
C ILE A 80 9.61 -21.79 -61.84
N GLN A 81 10.35 -20.68 -61.88
CA GLN A 81 11.68 -20.59 -62.49
C GLN A 81 12.72 -21.42 -61.72
N PRO A 82 13.71 -22.07 -62.38
CA PRO A 82 14.66 -22.98 -61.71
C PRO A 82 15.51 -22.36 -60.59
N GLY A 83 15.69 -21.04 -60.58
CA GLY A 83 16.44 -20.33 -59.53
C GLY A 83 15.66 -20.09 -58.24
N ALA A 84 14.36 -20.36 -58.20
CA ALA A 84 13.51 -20.11 -57.04
C ALA A 84 13.10 -21.41 -56.36
N ILE A 85 13.64 -21.67 -55.17
CA ILE A 85 13.29 -22.85 -54.35
C ILE A 85 12.09 -22.51 -53.47
N VAL A 86 10.97 -23.19 -53.69
CA VAL A 86 9.82 -23.22 -52.79
C VAL A 86 10.04 -24.32 -51.73
N TYR A 87 9.76 -24.02 -50.46
CA TYR A 87 9.95 -24.95 -49.35
C TYR A 87 8.63 -25.57 -48.87
N ARG A 88 8.66 -26.81 -48.37
CA ARG A 88 7.55 -27.40 -47.61
C ARG A 88 7.27 -26.53 -46.37
N GLY A 89 6.00 -26.28 -46.10
CA GLY A 89 5.58 -25.32 -45.06
C GLY A 89 5.66 -23.85 -45.47
N SER A 90 5.90 -23.53 -46.75
CA SER A 90 5.62 -22.17 -47.26
C SER A 90 4.11 -21.93 -47.23
N SER A 91 3.69 -20.71 -46.90
CA SER A 91 2.29 -20.32 -46.95
C SER A 91 1.95 -19.68 -48.29
N PHE A 92 0.79 -20.03 -48.84
CA PHE A 92 0.32 -19.61 -50.15
C PHE A 92 -0.88 -18.69 -49.97
N LEU A 93 -0.73 -17.43 -50.38
CA LEU A 93 -1.71 -16.38 -50.20
C LEU A 93 -2.11 -15.80 -51.57
N VAL A 94 -3.41 -15.70 -51.86
CA VAL A 94 -3.86 -14.89 -53.01
C VAL A 94 -3.93 -13.43 -52.58
N ALA A 95 -3.17 -12.58 -53.27
CA ALA A 95 -3.19 -11.13 -53.11
C ALA A 95 -3.90 -10.50 -54.31
N THR A 96 -4.98 -9.77 -54.08
CA THR A 96 -5.65 -8.95 -55.08
C THR A 96 -5.16 -7.51 -55.01
N THR A 97 -4.90 -6.91 -56.16
CA THR A 97 -4.67 -5.46 -56.24
C THR A 97 -5.99 -4.70 -56.08
N LEU A 98 -5.92 -3.40 -55.74
CA LEU A 98 -7.08 -2.51 -55.77
C LEU A 98 -7.72 -2.39 -57.18
N THR A 99 -6.99 -2.79 -58.23
CA THR A 99 -7.46 -2.88 -59.62
C THR A 99 -8.05 -4.25 -59.98
N GLY A 100 -8.21 -5.17 -59.03
CA GLY A 100 -8.83 -6.49 -59.22
C GLY A 100 -7.93 -7.56 -59.83
N GLN A 101 -6.62 -7.33 -59.97
CA GLN A 101 -5.68 -8.35 -60.47
C GLN A 101 -5.20 -9.23 -59.31
N ALA A 102 -5.52 -10.52 -59.38
CA ALA A 102 -5.06 -11.52 -58.43
C ALA A 102 -3.65 -12.04 -58.78
N THR A 103 -2.83 -12.23 -57.76
CA THR A 103 -1.46 -12.75 -57.83
C THR A 103 -1.24 -13.73 -56.68
N LEU A 104 -0.52 -14.82 -56.94
CA LEU A 104 -0.14 -15.77 -55.90
C LEU A 104 1.13 -15.30 -55.19
N VAL A 105 1.08 -15.17 -53.87
CA VAL A 105 2.20 -14.80 -53.01
C VAL A 105 2.58 -16.00 -52.15
N ILE A 106 3.79 -16.50 -52.37
CA ILE A 106 4.43 -17.57 -51.60
C ILE A 106 5.30 -16.92 -50.53
N THR A 107 5.04 -17.22 -49.27
CA THR A 107 5.87 -16.80 -48.12
C THR A 107 6.57 -18.01 -47.53
N PRO A 108 7.91 -18.09 -47.54
CA PRO A 108 8.63 -19.25 -47.02
C PRO A 108 8.57 -19.33 -45.49
N PRO A 109 8.69 -20.53 -44.89
CA PRO A 109 8.68 -20.71 -43.45
C PRO A 109 9.90 -20.05 -42.80
N ARG A 110 9.77 -19.69 -41.52
CA ARG A 110 10.86 -19.16 -40.69
C ARG A 110 10.96 -19.97 -39.40
N PRO A 111 12.15 -20.49 -39.03
CA PRO A 111 13.43 -20.39 -39.75
C PRO A 111 13.49 -21.28 -41.01
N LEU A 112 14.33 -20.88 -41.97
CA LEU A 112 14.66 -21.70 -43.16
C LEU A 112 15.60 -22.87 -42.85
N ALA A 113 16.32 -22.82 -41.72
CA ALA A 113 17.27 -23.87 -41.33
C ALA A 113 16.53 -25.15 -40.95
N GLY A 114 16.58 -26.16 -41.83
CA GLY A 114 15.85 -27.42 -41.71
C GLY A 114 14.59 -27.53 -42.57
N ALA A 115 14.21 -26.47 -43.31
CA ALA A 115 13.10 -26.55 -44.26
C ALA A 115 13.48 -27.40 -45.48
N ALA A 116 12.71 -28.46 -45.77
CA ALA A 116 12.90 -29.27 -46.97
C ALA A 116 12.31 -28.55 -48.19
N PRO A 117 12.93 -28.63 -49.39
CA PRO A 117 12.32 -28.19 -50.63
C PRO A 117 10.97 -28.88 -50.89
N LEU A 118 10.02 -28.16 -51.50
CA LEU A 118 8.84 -28.78 -52.08
C LEU A 118 9.26 -29.57 -53.32
N ALA A 119 8.67 -30.74 -53.53
CA ALA A 119 8.99 -31.57 -54.69
C ALA A 119 8.47 -30.90 -55.97
N ALA A 120 9.26 -30.99 -57.05
CA ALA A 120 8.85 -30.54 -58.37
C ALA A 120 7.84 -31.52 -58.99
N GLY A 121 6.70 -31.00 -59.45
CA GLY A 121 5.62 -31.76 -60.07
C GLY A 121 4.25 -31.48 -59.47
N ILE A 122 3.23 -32.15 -60.02
CA ILE A 122 1.88 -32.19 -59.44
C ILE A 122 1.90 -33.28 -58.37
N LEU A 123 1.77 -32.88 -57.10
CA LEU A 123 1.62 -33.80 -55.97
C LEU A 123 0.19 -34.34 -55.89
N ALA A 124 0.03 -35.50 -55.25
CA ALA A 124 -1.28 -36.01 -54.87
C ALA A 124 -2.01 -34.98 -53.99
N GLU A 125 -3.33 -34.86 -54.14
CA GLU A 125 -4.16 -33.83 -53.53
C GLU A 125 -3.95 -33.68 -52.01
N ASN A 126 -3.79 -34.80 -51.30
CA ASN A 126 -3.52 -34.86 -49.86
C ASN A 126 -2.07 -34.51 -49.45
N GLU A 127 -1.16 -34.33 -50.41
CA GLU A 127 0.23 -33.87 -50.23
C GLU A 127 0.46 -32.45 -50.79
N GLN A 128 -0.54 -31.85 -51.45
CA GLN A 128 -0.48 -30.46 -51.91
C GLN A 128 -0.53 -29.49 -50.72
N PRO A 129 0.14 -28.33 -50.78
CA PRO A 129 0.02 -27.29 -49.77
C PRO A 129 -1.35 -26.58 -49.88
N GLU A 130 -2.02 -26.38 -48.73
CA GLU A 130 -3.18 -25.49 -48.64
C GLU A 130 -2.76 -24.01 -48.80
N GLY A 131 -3.52 -23.28 -49.61
CA GLY A 131 -3.47 -21.83 -49.73
C GLY A 131 -4.73 -21.15 -49.18
N TYR A 132 -4.60 -19.88 -48.79
CA TYR A 132 -5.67 -19.10 -48.17
C TYR A 132 -5.86 -17.72 -48.81
N LEU A 133 -7.12 -17.28 -48.81
CA LEU A 133 -7.52 -15.93 -49.20
C LEU A 133 -7.72 -15.08 -47.93
N PRO A 134 -7.08 -13.90 -47.79
CA PRO A 134 -7.34 -13.00 -46.66
C PRO A 134 -8.77 -12.45 -46.68
N PRO A 135 -9.35 -12.10 -45.50
CA PRO A 135 -10.68 -11.47 -45.46
C PRO A 135 -10.68 -10.15 -46.24
N SER A 136 -11.75 -9.91 -46.99
CA SER A 136 -11.87 -8.75 -47.86
C SER A 136 -12.19 -7.46 -47.09
N ILE A 137 -12.04 -6.31 -47.75
CA ILE A 137 -12.48 -5.01 -47.23
C ILE A 137 -13.99 -5.03 -46.93
N THR A 138 -14.79 -5.78 -47.70
CA THR A 138 -16.23 -5.94 -47.49
C THR A 138 -16.54 -6.71 -46.21
N ASP A 139 -15.76 -7.76 -45.91
CA ASP A 139 -15.92 -8.55 -44.68
C ASP A 139 -15.57 -7.71 -43.45
N LEU A 140 -14.45 -6.98 -43.52
CA LEU A 140 -14.02 -6.05 -42.48
C LEU A 140 -15.03 -4.90 -42.28
N ALA A 141 -15.62 -4.38 -43.35
CA ALA A 141 -16.69 -3.37 -43.26
C ALA A 141 -17.97 -3.93 -42.62
N THR A 142 -18.32 -5.19 -42.92
CA THR A 142 -19.50 -5.87 -42.35
C THR A 142 -19.30 -6.19 -40.87
N GLN A 143 -18.09 -6.62 -40.51
CA GLN A 143 -17.68 -6.79 -39.12
C GLN A 143 -17.68 -5.46 -38.35
N GLY A 144 -17.19 -4.38 -38.97
CA GLY A 144 -17.21 -3.03 -38.42
C GLY A 144 -18.63 -2.49 -38.17
N GLN A 145 -19.57 -2.69 -39.12
CA GLN A 145 -20.98 -2.34 -38.91
C GLN A 145 -21.59 -3.11 -37.73
N THR A 146 -21.21 -4.39 -37.56
CA THR A 146 -21.67 -5.21 -36.43
C THR A 146 -21.14 -4.65 -35.10
N GLN A 147 -19.85 -4.32 -35.00
CA GLN A 147 -19.26 -3.72 -33.81
C GLN A 147 -19.86 -2.33 -33.47
N LEU A 148 -20.12 -1.49 -34.49
CA LEU A 148 -20.79 -0.20 -34.30
C LEU A 148 -22.23 -0.35 -33.76
N LYS A 149 -22.93 -1.42 -34.14
CA LYS A 149 -24.26 -1.77 -33.63
C LYS A 149 -24.24 -2.28 -32.18
N GLU A 150 -23.12 -2.79 -31.69
CA GLU A 150 -22.93 -3.15 -30.27
C GLU A 150 -22.50 -1.94 -29.44
N LEU A 151 -21.65 -1.07 -30.01
CA LEU A 151 -21.30 0.21 -29.39
C LEU A 151 -22.55 1.09 -29.17
N SER A 152 -23.47 1.16 -30.14
CA SER A 152 -24.71 1.94 -29.99
C SER A 152 -25.66 1.39 -28.92
N LYS A 153 -25.73 0.05 -28.73
CA LYS A 153 -26.42 -0.55 -27.57
C LYS A 153 -25.77 -0.12 -26.25
N THR A 154 -24.43 -0.14 -26.19
CA THR A 154 -23.69 0.24 -24.98
C THR A 154 -23.95 1.70 -24.60
N VAL A 155 -23.93 2.61 -25.58
CA VAL A 155 -24.28 4.04 -25.38
C VAL A 155 -25.74 4.21 -24.94
N ALA A 156 -26.67 3.41 -25.48
CA ALA A 156 -28.08 3.44 -25.05
C ALA A 156 -28.26 3.01 -23.58
N VAL A 157 -27.56 1.96 -23.13
CA VAL A 157 -27.58 1.52 -21.73
C VAL A 157 -26.99 2.59 -20.81
N VAL A 158 -25.83 3.17 -21.15
CA VAL A 158 -25.21 4.25 -20.36
C VAL A 158 -26.15 5.45 -20.22
N ASN A 159 -26.86 5.84 -21.28
CA ASN A 159 -27.85 6.92 -21.24
C ASN A 159 -29.11 6.58 -20.40
N GLN A 160 -29.45 5.31 -20.22
CA GLN A 160 -30.55 4.88 -19.33
C GLN A 160 -30.13 4.77 -17.85
N GLU A 161 -28.88 4.42 -17.58
CA GLU A 161 -28.36 4.24 -16.22
C GLU A 161 -27.88 5.54 -15.56
N LEU A 162 -27.33 6.50 -16.31
CA LEU A 162 -26.89 7.79 -15.75
C LEU A 162 -28.00 8.54 -14.96
N PRO A 163 -29.26 8.63 -15.42
CA PRO A 163 -30.36 9.20 -14.64
C PRO A 163 -30.80 8.36 -13.43
N GLN A 164 -30.45 7.07 -13.36
CA GLN A 164 -30.67 6.24 -12.17
C GLN A 164 -29.59 6.52 -11.13
N LEU A 165 -28.32 6.52 -11.54
CA LEU A 165 -27.18 6.84 -10.69
C LEU A 165 -27.30 8.23 -10.06
N ALA A 166 -27.71 9.25 -10.83
CA ALA A 166 -27.96 10.60 -10.30
C ALA A 166 -29.08 10.65 -9.24
N ARG A 167 -30.15 9.85 -9.40
CA ARG A 167 -31.23 9.74 -8.39
C ARG A 167 -30.78 9.01 -7.13
N GLN A 168 -29.97 7.96 -7.26
CA GLN A 168 -29.35 7.29 -6.11
C GLN A 168 -28.41 8.24 -5.35
N PHE A 169 -27.60 9.03 -6.05
CA PHE A 169 -26.71 10.01 -5.42
C PHE A 169 -27.48 11.09 -4.63
N ASN A 170 -28.56 11.61 -5.20
CA ASN A 170 -29.44 12.56 -4.50
C ASN A 170 -30.15 11.95 -3.29
N ALA A 171 -30.52 10.67 -3.34
CA ALA A 171 -31.11 9.95 -2.21
C ALA A 171 -30.09 9.69 -1.08
N ILE A 172 -28.81 9.46 -1.42
CA ILE A 172 -27.71 9.35 -0.44
C ILE A 172 -27.47 10.72 0.22
N ALA A 173 -27.49 11.81 -0.55
CA ALA A 173 -27.34 13.17 -0.03
C ALA A 173 -28.47 13.51 0.97
N SER A 174 -29.74 13.35 0.58
CA SER A 174 -30.86 13.65 1.49
C SER A 174 -30.93 12.73 2.70
N HIS A 175 -30.51 11.46 2.57
CA HIS A 175 -30.39 10.59 3.74
C HIS A 175 -29.28 11.06 4.69
N THR A 176 -28.16 11.57 4.16
CA THR A 176 -27.08 12.18 4.96
C THR A 176 -27.57 13.40 5.73
N ASP A 177 -28.36 14.28 5.09
CA ASP A 177 -28.98 15.44 5.77
C ASP A 177 -29.92 14.99 6.91
N THR A 178 -30.73 13.94 6.70
CA THR A 178 -31.59 13.40 7.78
C THR A 178 -30.79 12.76 8.93
N LEU A 179 -29.66 12.11 8.63
CA LEU A 179 -28.77 11.55 9.65
C LEU A 179 -28.07 12.64 10.47
N ILE A 180 -27.69 13.77 9.85
CA ILE A 180 -27.15 14.94 10.56
C ILE A 180 -28.23 15.53 11.47
N GLY A 181 -29.43 15.81 10.96
CA GLY A 181 -30.53 16.36 11.77
C GLY A 181 -30.96 15.45 12.94
N HIS A 182 -30.95 14.13 12.75
CA HIS A 182 -31.18 13.17 13.85
C HIS A 182 -30.03 13.18 14.87
N SER A 183 -28.79 13.38 14.44
CA SER A 183 -27.61 13.45 15.32
C SER A 183 -27.64 14.72 16.18
N ASP A 184 -27.96 15.88 15.59
CA ASP A 184 -28.10 17.14 16.32
C ASP A 184 -29.23 17.06 17.36
N ALA A 185 -30.37 16.46 17.00
CA ALA A 185 -31.48 16.23 17.93
C ALA A 185 -31.10 15.30 19.09
N ALA A 186 -30.35 14.23 18.82
CA ALA A 186 -29.85 13.30 19.84
C ALA A 186 -28.83 13.97 20.78
N LEU A 187 -27.90 14.77 20.23
CA LEU A 187 -26.94 15.56 21.02
C LEU A 187 -27.64 16.61 21.89
N GLN A 188 -28.66 17.29 21.37
CA GLN A 188 -29.45 18.27 22.13
C GLN A 188 -30.26 17.61 23.26
N SER A 189 -30.82 16.42 23.02
CA SER A 189 -31.49 15.62 24.05
C SER A 189 -30.52 15.20 25.14
N LEU A 190 -29.35 14.66 24.76
CA LEU A 190 -28.28 14.26 25.69
C LEU A 190 -27.77 15.45 26.53
N ALA A 191 -27.63 16.63 25.94
CA ALA A 191 -27.26 17.85 26.66
C ALA A 191 -28.32 18.28 27.69
N SER A 192 -29.61 18.12 27.37
CA SER A 192 -30.72 18.36 28.30
C SER A 192 -30.77 17.34 29.45
N GLU A 193 -30.49 16.07 29.15
CA GLU A 193 -30.39 14.98 30.14
C GLU A 193 -29.24 15.25 31.14
N PHE A 194 -28.06 15.65 30.63
CA PHE A 194 -26.93 16.06 31.46
C PHE A 194 -27.24 17.30 32.31
N ALA A 195 -27.87 18.34 31.74
CA ALA A 195 -28.24 19.54 32.49
C ALA A 195 -29.21 19.21 33.64
N THR A 196 -30.18 18.33 33.39
CA THR A 196 -31.13 17.84 34.41
C THR A 196 -30.43 17.02 35.48
N THR A 197 -29.53 16.11 35.09
CA THR A 197 -28.73 15.28 36.01
C THR A 197 -27.84 16.14 36.92
N ILE A 198 -27.16 17.16 36.36
CA ILE A 198 -26.35 18.11 37.14
C ILE A 198 -27.23 18.90 38.12
N GLY A 199 -28.45 19.29 37.71
CA GLY A 199 -29.44 19.92 38.60
C GLY A 199 -29.82 19.03 39.79
N GLN A 200 -30.09 17.74 39.54
CA GLN A 200 -30.41 16.75 40.57
C GLN A 200 -29.24 16.53 41.54
N VAL A 201 -28.02 16.30 41.03
CA VAL A 201 -26.82 16.11 41.86
C VAL A 201 -26.54 17.32 42.76
N ASN A 202 -26.75 18.54 42.27
CA ASN A 202 -26.61 19.76 43.08
C ASN A 202 -27.69 19.86 44.18
N ALA A 203 -28.92 19.41 43.91
CA ALA A 203 -29.99 19.36 44.91
C ALA A 203 -29.71 18.31 46.00
N ASP A 204 -29.29 17.10 45.62
CA ASP A 204 -28.94 16.03 46.56
C ASP A 204 -27.71 16.39 47.42
N LEU A 205 -26.73 17.10 46.85
CA LEU A 205 -25.60 17.63 47.61
C LEU A 205 -26.03 18.69 48.63
N ALA A 206 -26.97 19.58 48.28
CA ALA A 206 -27.54 20.56 49.19
C ALA A 206 -28.36 19.91 50.33
N LEU A 207 -29.15 18.88 50.02
CA LEU A 207 -29.85 18.05 51.02
C LEU A 207 -28.87 17.35 51.94
N THR A 208 -27.82 16.73 51.39
CA THR A 208 -26.75 16.06 52.15
C THR A 208 -26.05 17.04 53.11
N GLN A 209 -25.70 18.23 52.63
CA GLN A 209 -25.07 19.28 53.44
C GLN A 209 -25.98 19.77 54.58
N SER A 210 -27.30 19.82 54.34
CA SER A 210 -28.32 20.12 55.36
C SER A 210 -28.41 19.02 56.43
N VAL A 211 -28.48 17.75 56.03
CA VAL A 211 -28.49 16.59 56.93
C VAL A 211 -27.23 16.54 57.79
N ILE A 212 -26.05 16.79 57.21
CA ILE A 212 -24.78 16.89 57.96
C ILE A 212 -24.82 18.03 58.99
N SER A 213 -25.38 19.19 58.64
CA SER A 213 -25.54 20.33 59.56
C SER A 213 -26.52 20.05 60.71
N VAL A 214 -27.62 19.35 60.45
CA VAL A 214 -28.57 18.91 61.49
C VAL A 214 -27.91 17.88 62.41
N ASN A 215 -27.27 16.85 61.84
CA ASN A 215 -26.63 15.79 62.61
C ASN A 215 -25.45 16.29 63.44
N GLY A 216 -24.62 17.20 62.90
CA GLY A 216 -23.53 17.84 63.64
C GLY A 216 -24.03 18.62 64.86
N ARG A 217 -25.14 19.35 64.73
CA ARG A 217 -25.80 20.03 65.87
C ARG A 217 -26.37 19.04 66.88
N ASN A 218 -27.05 17.99 66.43
CA ASN A 218 -27.60 16.95 67.31
C ASN A 218 -26.50 16.22 68.10
N VAL A 219 -25.38 15.87 67.45
CA VAL A 219 -24.21 15.24 68.10
C VAL A 219 -23.54 16.20 69.08
N SER A 220 -23.39 17.48 68.73
CA SER A 220 -22.86 18.51 69.64
C SER A 220 -23.75 18.69 70.87
N GLN A 221 -25.07 18.77 70.69
CA GLN A 221 -26.04 18.88 71.79
C GLN A 221 -26.06 17.62 72.67
N LEU A 222 -26.02 16.41 72.08
CA LEU A 222 -25.91 15.16 72.81
C LEU A 222 -24.61 15.10 73.63
N THR A 223 -23.49 15.53 73.05
CA THR A 223 -22.19 15.59 73.74
C THR A 223 -22.24 16.57 74.91
N GLY A 224 -22.84 17.75 74.73
CA GLY A 224 -23.07 18.72 75.81
C GLY A 224 -23.95 18.17 76.93
N ASN A 225 -25.05 17.49 76.60
CA ASN A 225 -25.94 16.84 77.56
C ASN A 225 -25.22 15.74 78.36
N VAL A 226 -24.44 14.88 77.67
CA VAL A 226 -23.65 13.82 78.31
C VAL A 226 -22.57 14.41 79.22
N ASN A 227 -21.83 15.42 78.76
CA ASN A 227 -20.81 16.09 79.59
C ASN A 227 -21.42 16.75 80.83
N SER A 228 -22.60 17.35 80.70
CA SER A 228 -23.35 17.94 81.82
C SER A 228 -23.81 16.87 82.82
N LEU A 229 -24.31 15.73 82.33
CA LEU A 229 -24.74 14.59 83.15
C LEU A 229 -23.55 13.93 83.90
N VAL A 230 -22.42 13.74 83.22
CA VAL A 230 -21.19 13.22 83.82
C VAL A 230 -20.67 14.17 84.90
N SER A 231 -20.60 15.47 84.62
CA SER A 231 -20.16 16.49 85.60
C SER A 231 -21.07 16.51 86.84
N ALA A 232 -22.39 16.62 86.62
CA ALA A 232 -23.38 16.72 87.69
C ALA A 232 -23.52 15.43 88.53
N ASN A 233 -23.10 14.27 88.01
CA ASN A 233 -23.06 13.03 88.77
C ASN A 233 -21.68 12.78 89.41
N GLY A 234 -20.59 13.23 88.80
CA GLY A 234 -19.25 13.17 89.38
C GLY A 234 -19.19 13.80 90.77
N GLU A 235 -19.68 15.04 90.93
CA GLU A 235 -19.73 15.69 92.26
C GLU A 235 -20.61 14.94 93.28
N LYS A 236 -21.63 14.20 92.83
CA LYS A 236 -22.50 13.42 93.71
C LYS A 236 -21.81 12.14 94.15
N VAL A 237 -21.15 11.44 93.23
CA VAL A 237 -20.33 10.26 93.51
C VAL A 237 -19.20 10.61 94.48
N THR A 238 -18.45 11.69 94.25
CA THR A 238 -17.39 12.13 95.18
C THR A 238 -17.94 12.45 96.57
N ARG A 239 -19.09 13.14 96.69
CA ARG A 239 -19.74 13.39 97.99
C ARG A 239 -20.23 12.11 98.67
N LEU A 240 -20.76 11.14 97.92
CA LEU A 240 -21.14 9.82 98.44
C LEU A 240 -19.92 9.03 98.94
N VAL A 241 -18.79 9.07 98.22
CA VAL A 241 -17.55 8.38 98.60
C VAL A 241 -16.91 9.01 99.84
N ILE A 242 -16.90 10.34 99.97
CA ILE A 242 -16.46 11.02 101.19
C ILE A 242 -17.35 10.59 102.37
N SER A 243 -18.69 10.68 102.22
CA SER A 243 -19.64 10.27 103.27
C SER A 243 -19.49 8.81 103.68
N LEU A 244 -19.17 7.92 102.73
CA LEU A 244 -18.92 6.50 102.94
C LEU A 244 -17.59 6.26 103.70
N SER A 245 -16.54 7.03 103.39
CA SER A 245 -15.25 7.02 104.10
C SER A 245 -15.37 7.56 105.53
N ASP A 246 -16.14 8.63 105.74
CA ASP A 246 -16.41 9.19 107.08
C ASP A 246 -17.26 8.23 107.91
N THR A 247 -18.23 7.54 107.30
CA THR A 247 -19.03 6.50 107.94
C THR A 247 -18.16 5.29 108.31
N ALA A 248 -17.29 4.83 107.41
CA ALA A 248 -16.33 3.76 107.67
C ALA A 248 -15.40 4.07 108.86
N THR A 249 -14.81 5.27 108.85
CA THR A 249 -13.97 5.80 109.93
C THR A 249 -14.73 5.87 111.26
N SER A 250 -15.99 6.31 111.22
CA SER A 250 -16.84 6.44 112.41
C SER A 250 -17.20 5.06 113.00
N LEU A 251 -17.58 4.10 112.16
CA LEU A 251 -17.81 2.72 112.58
C LEU A 251 -16.53 2.08 113.15
N ASN A 252 -15.34 2.37 112.60
CA ASN A 252 -14.07 1.88 113.14
C ASN A 252 -13.77 2.44 114.54
N LYS A 253 -14.09 3.73 114.78
CA LYS A 253 -14.03 4.34 116.11
C LYS A 253 -15.05 3.71 117.08
N THR A 254 -16.31 3.58 116.68
CA THR A 254 -17.38 2.94 117.49
C THR A 254 -17.01 1.51 117.87
N MET A 255 -16.51 0.71 116.92
CA MET A 255 -16.09 -0.67 117.12
C MET A 255 -14.91 -0.78 118.10
N THR A 256 -13.99 0.19 118.08
CA THR A 256 -12.87 0.27 119.01
C THR A 256 -13.34 0.62 120.43
N GLY A 257 -14.29 1.55 120.58
CA GLY A 257 -14.91 1.86 121.87
C GLY A 257 -15.72 0.69 122.44
N LEU A 258 -16.47 -0.02 121.59
CA LEU A 258 -17.23 -1.21 121.97
C LEU A 258 -16.33 -2.34 122.48
N SER A 259 -15.11 -2.46 121.93
CA SER A 259 -14.09 -3.43 122.39
C SER A 259 -13.57 -3.15 123.79
N ALA A 260 -13.57 -1.89 124.25
CA ALA A 260 -13.20 -1.56 125.63
C ALA A 260 -14.32 -1.91 126.62
N ILE A 261 -15.58 -1.79 126.20
CA ILE A 261 -16.77 -2.04 127.05
C ILE A 261 -17.13 -3.54 127.11
N ALA A 262 -16.73 -4.33 126.12
CA ALA A 262 -17.03 -5.76 126.02
C ALA A 262 -16.46 -6.66 127.15
N GLN A 263 -15.72 -6.09 128.11
CA GLN A 263 -15.22 -6.80 129.29
C GLN A 263 -16.24 -6.83 130.45
N ASP A 264 -17.34 -6.06 130.39
CA ASP A 264 -18.40 -6.05 131.40
C ASP A 264 -19.44 -7.18 131.17
N PRO A 265 -19.61 -8.13 132.12
CA PRO A 265 -20.61 -9.19 132.02
C PRO A 265 -22.06 -8.70 131.92
N LEU A 266 -22.40 -7.55 132.52
CA LEU A 266 -23.78 -7.03 132.60
C LEU A 266 -24.28 -6.51 131.25
N LEU A 267 -23.39 -6.18 130.31
CA LEU A 267 -23.73 -5.54 129.04
C LEU A 267 -23.81 -6.53 127.85
N LYS A 268 -23.52 -7.81 128.09
CA LYS A 268 -23.31 -8.86 127.07
C LYS A 268 -24.32 -8.85 125.92
N THR A 269 -25.63 -8.87 126.21
CA THR A 269 -26.68 -8.96 125.17
C THR A 269 -26.67 -7.74 124.24
N ASN A 270 -26.57 -6.54 124.81
CA ASN A 270 -26.57 -5.29 124.05
C ASN A 270 -25.28 -5.13 123.24
N VAL A 271 -24.13 -5.55 123.79
CA VAL A 271 -22.85 -5.57 123.07
C VAL A 271 -22.89 -6.55 121.90
N LEU A 272 -23.41 -7.77 122.08
CA LEU A 272 -23.54 -8.77 121.02
C LEU A 272 -24.44 -8.30 119.87
N GLN A 273 -25.63 -7.79 120.19
CA GLN A 273 -26.58 -7.29 119.18
C GLN A 273 -26.02 -6.07 118.44
N THR A 274 -25.41 -5.11 119.16
CA THR A 274 -24.78 -3.92 118.55
C THR A 274 -23.60 -4.31 117.67
N THR A 275 -22.74 -5.24 118.11
CA THR A 275 -21.60 -5.74 117.32
C THR A 275 -22.08 -6.41 116.03
N THR A 276 -23.14 -7.20 116.09
CA THR A 276 -23.74 -7.86 114.92
C THR A 276 -24.29 -6.83 113.93
N ASN A 277 -25.07 -5.85 114.41
CA ASN A 277 -25.59 -4.77 113.58
C ASN A 277 -24.48 -3.94 112.91
N VAL A 278 -23.41 -3.60 113.65
CA VAL A 278 -22.23 -2.86 113.15
C VAL A 278 -21.47 -3.69 112.10
N LYS A 279 -21.29 -5.00 112.32
CA LYS A 279 -20.69 -5.93 111.35
C LYS A 279 -21.48 -5.99 110.05
N ASP A 280 -22.78 -6.19 110.13
CA ASP A 280 -23.65 -6.37 108.96
C ASP A 280 -23.83 -5.06 108.17
N ALA A 281 -23.90 -3.93 108.86
CA ALA A 281 -23.82 -2.61 108.22
C ALA A 281 -22.47 -2.43 107.51
N SER A 282 -21.36 -2.78 108.16
CA SER A 282 -20.02 -2.63 107.58
C SER A 282 -19.79 -3.54 106.38
N ALA A 283 -20.34 -4.76 106.39
CA ALA A 283 -20.30 -5.68 105.25
C ALA A 283 -21.05 -5.11 104.03
N LYS A 284 -22.25 -4.55 104.24
CA LYS A 284 -23.03 -3.88 103.18
C LYS A 284 -22.33 -2.63 102.65
N LEU A 285 -21.79 -1.78 103.53
CA LEU A 285 -21.02 -0.60 103.13
C LEU A 285 -19.74 -0.98 102.37
N LYS A 286 -19.08 -2.09 102.74
CA LYS A 286 -17.89 -2.59 102.04
C LYS A 286 -18.22 -3.09 100.64
N GLN A 287 -19.37 -3.75 100.46
CA GLN A 287 -19.86 -4.13 99.14
C GLN A 287 -20.11 -2.88 98.28
N ILE A 288 -20.88 -1.91 98.79
CA ILE A 288 -21.16 -0.64 98.09
C ILE A 288 -19.87 0.09 97.70
N ALA A 289 -18.87 0.12 98.58
CA ALA A 289 -17.58 0.72 98.28
C ALA A 289 -16.84 0.00 97.14
N GLY A 290 -16.87 -1.33 97.11
CA GLY A 290 -16.31 -2.13 96.02
C GLY A 290 -17.06 -1.96 94.69
N ASP A 291 -18.39 -1.94 94.73
CA ASP A 291 -19.24 -1.73 93.56
C ASP A 291 -18.98 -0.36 92.91
N ILE A 292 -18.88 0.72 93.71
CA ILE A 292 -18.50 2.04 93.20
C ILE A 292 -17.05 2.04 92.68
N GLN A 293 -16.12 1.32 93.34
CA GLN A 293 -14.71 1.27 92.92
C GLN A 293 -14.54 0.62 91.55
N GLY A 294 -15.37 -0.38 91.22
CA GLY A 294 -15.39 -1.00 89.89
C GLY A 294 -16.00 -0.14 88.78
N LEU A 295 -16.79 0.89 89.14
CA LEU A 295 -17.52 1.75 88.21
C LEU A 295 -16.86 3.12 87.98
N THR A 296 -15.93 3.56 88.85
CA THR A 296 -15.28 4.87 88.74
C THR A 296 -13.87 4.79 88.13
N GLY A 297 -13.62 5.63 87.12
CA GLY A 297 -12.31 5.82 86.52
C GLY A 297 -11.41 6.83 87.25
N ASP A 298 -11.94 7.56 88.25
CA ASP A 298 -11.20 8.63 88.93
C ASP A 298 -10.19 8.07 89.96
N PRO A 299 -8.88 8.37 89.85
CA PRO A 299 -7.85 7.85 90.75
C PRO A 299 -7.98 8.30 92.21
N GLN A 300 -8.51 9.50 92.48
CA GLN A 300 -8.71 9.99 93.84
C GLN A 300 -9.90 9.29 94.49
N VAL A 301 -11.01 9.16 93.76
CA VAL A 301 -12.21 8.44 94.22
C VAL A 301 -11.89 6.97 94.47
N GLN A 302 -11.14 6.31 93.57
CA GLN A 302 -10.65 4.94 93.82
C GLN A 302 -9.77 4.84 95.06
N THR A 303 -8.94 5.84 95.34
CA THR A 303 -8.05 5.84 96.52
C THR A 303 -8.84 5.98 97.82
N GLN A 304 -9.82 6.89 97.86
CA GLN A 304 -10.74 7.05 99.00
C GLN A 304 -11.55 5.76 99.25
N LEU A 305 -12.06 5.13 98.19
CA LEU A 305 -12.80 3.86 98.30
C LEU A 305 -11.95 2.72 98.85
N ARG A 306 -10.68 2.60 98.43
CA ARG A 306 -9.75 1.59 98.99
C ARG A 306 -9.52 1.82 100.50
N GLY A 307 -9.44 3.09 100.93
CA GLY A 307 -9.39 3.47 102.35
C GLY A 307 -10.65 3.03 103.10
N ALA A 308 -11.84 3.41 102.62
CA ALA A 308 -13.11 3.00 103.22
C ALA A 308 -13.28 1.47 103.28
N VAL A 309 -12.90 0.74 102.22
CA VAL A 309 -12.90 -0.74 102.20
C VAL A 309 -11.95 -1.33 103.24
N PHE A 310 -10.79 -0.72 103.48
CA PHE A 310 -9.84 -1.13 104.51
C PHE A 310 -10.40 -0.89 105.92
N ASP A 311 -10.92 0.31 106.21
CA ASP A 311 -11.55 0.64 107.48
C ASP A 311 -12.72 -0.30 107.80
N LEU A 312 -13.64 -0.51 106.84
CA LEU A 312 -14.78 -1.43 107.00
C LEU A 312 -14.33 -2.89 107.18
N SER A 313 -13.21 -3.29 106.56
CA SER A 313 -12.59 -4.61 106.82
C SER A 313 -12.04 -4.70 108.25
N SER A 314 -11.46 -3.62 108.77
CA SER A 314 -11.02 -3.52 110.17
C SER A 314 -12.21 -3.58 111.14
N VAL A 315 -13.34 -2.93 110.82
CA VAL A 315 -14.58 -3.05 111.60
C VAL A 315 -15.08 -4.49 111.65
N ILE A 316 -15.18 -5.16 110.50
CA ILE A 316 -15.66 -6.54 110.41
C ILE A 316 -14.73 -7.50 111.17
N ALA A 317 -13.40 -7.29 111.12
CA ALA A 317 -12.43 -8.05 111.90
C ALA A 317 -12.66 -7.86 113.41
N LYS A 318 -12.60 -6.62 113.91
CA LYS A 318 -12.84 -6.30 115.34
C LYS A 318 -14.21 -6.78 115.83
N ALA A 319 -15.24 -6.74 114.98
CA ALA A 319 -16.56 -7.27 115.30
C ALA A 319 -16.55 -8.80 115.43
N ASN A 320 -15.87 -9.50 114.52
CA ASN A 320 -15.62 -10.94 114.65
C ASN A 320 -14.80 -11.25 115.91
N ASP A 321 -13.85 -10.39 116.32
CA ASP A 321 -13.05 -10.59 117.53
C ASP A 321 -13.87 -10.43 118.81
N ILE A 322 -14.79 -9.46 118.90
CA ILE A 322 -15.72 -9.36 120.05
C ILE A 322 -16.70 -10.53 120.09
N LEU A 323 -17.34 -10.86 118.95
CA LEU A 323 -18.22 -12.05 118.85
C LEU A 323 -17.42 -13.33 119.16
N GLY A 324 -16.15 -13.37 118.78
CA GLY A 324 -15.16 -14.40 119.05
C GLY A 324 -14.80 -14.52 120.53
N ALA A 325 -14.59 -13.41 121.25
CA ALA A 325 -14.30 -13.41 122.68
C ALA A 325 -15.48 -13.97 123.50
N TYR A 326 -16.71 -13.66 123.11
CA TYR A 326 -17.91 -14.21 123.76
C TYR A 326 -18.24 -15.65 123.37
N SER A 327 -17.83 -16.10 122.17
CA SER A 327 -18.09 -17.48 121.69
C SER A 327 -16.97 -18.45 122.05
N SER A 328 -15.71 -18.03 122.12
CA SER A 328 -14.54 -18.87 122.47
C SER A 328 -14.48 -19.31 123.94
N ALA A 329 -15.43 -18.85 124.77
CA ALA A 329 -15.83 -19.54 125.99
C ALA A 329 -16.36 -20.97 125.73
N GLN A 330 -16.71 -21.30 124.48
CA GLN A 330 -17.05 -22.63 123.99
C GLN A 330 -16.31 -22.94 122.66
N ALA A 331 -15.50 -24.00 122.70
CA ALA A 331 -14.77 -24.63 121.60
C ALA A 331 -13.50 -23.91 121.05
N ARG A 332 -12.48 -24.74 120.81
CA ARG A 332 -11.23 -24.45 120.07
C ARG A 332 -11.32 -25.14 118.69
N GLY A 333 -10.81 -24.54 117.62
CA GLY A 333 -10.72 -25.20 116.30
C GLY A 333 -10.11 -24.29 115.22
N ALA A 334 -9.25 -24.83 114.36
CA ALA A 334 -8.32 -24.04 113.53
C ALA A 334 -8.81 -23.71 112.08
N SER A 335 -8.10 -22.74 111.49
CA SER A 335 -8.25 -22.04 110.21
C SER A 335 -7.76 -22.77 108.93
N GLY A 336 -8.04 -22.21 107.73
CA GLY A 336 -7.14 -22.28 106.54
C GLY A 336 -7.76 -22.49 105.13
N PRO A 337 -7.59 -21.58 104.13
CA PRO A 337 -8.27 -21.71 102.81
C PRO A 337 -7.53 -21.33 101.47
N SER A 338 -7.85 -22.05 100.36
CA SER A 338 -8.27 -21.57 98.99
C SER A 338 -7.29 -20.81 97.98
N PRO A 339 -7.68 -20.20 96.79
CA PRO A 339 -7.13 -20.54 95.43
C PRO A 339 -6.80 -19.34 94.42
N ALA A 340 -6.60 -19.55 93.07
CA ALA A 340 -6.85 -18.64 91.86
C ALA A 340 -5.91 -18.79 90.58
N SER A 341 -6.08 -18.04 89.44
CA SER A 341 -5.38 -18.29 88.09
C SER A 341 -4.94 -17.15 87.05
N PRO A 342 -5.57 -16.82 85.85
CA PRO A 342 -4.88 -16.81 84.48
C PRO A 342 -5.08 -15.61 83.44
N VAL A 343 -4.72 -15.80 82.11
CA VAL A 343 -5.19 -15.21 80.76
C VAL A 343 -4.15 -14.58 79.67
N PRO A 344 -4.38 -13.65 78.64
CA PRO A 344 -3.78 -13.76 77.22
C PRO A 344 -3.17 -12.50 76.45
N GLY A 345 -2.91 -12.54 75.11
CA GLY A 345 -2.46 -11.43 74.16
C GLY A 345 -2.49 -11.70 72.58
N GLN A 346 -2.26 -10.72 71.65
CA GLN A 346 -2.59 -10.75 70.14
C GLN A 346 -1.68 -9.92 69.11
N ALA A 347 -1.84 -10.01 67.73
CA ALA A 347 -1.06 -9.29 66.63
C ALA A 347 -1.66 -9.26 65.14
N GLY A 348 -1.09 -8.53 64.12
CA GLY A 348 -1.47 -8.58 62.63
C GLY A 348 -0.90 -7.57 61.52
N SER A 349 -1.14 -7.86 60.19
CA SER A 349 -1.32 -7.05 58.87
C SER A 349 -0.22 -6.55 57.80
N PRO A 350 -0.56 -6.31 56.45
CA PRO A 350 0.31 -6.04 55.21
C PRO A 350 0.19 -4.61 54.50
N GLN A 351 0.50 -4.18 53.21
CA GLN A 351 0.83 -4.63 51.78
C GLN A 351 1.71 -3.54 50.98
N PRO A 352 1.71 -3.09 49.63
CA PRO A 352 1.18 -3.40 48.23
C PRO A 352 2.22 -3.25 46.98
N GLY A 353 1.85 -2.89 45.69
CA GLY A 353 2.77 -2.68 44.47
C GLY A 353 2.23 -2.18 43.05
N SER A 354 3.08 -1.98 41.97
CA SER A 354 2.80 -1.44 40.54
C SER A 354 3.87 -1.85 39.41
N THR A 355 4.07 -1.45 38.09
CA THR A 355 3.68 -0.40 37.04
C THR A 355 4.01 -0.84 35.51
N SER A 356 3.99 0.01 34.40
CA SER A 356 4.21 -0.41 32.93
C SER A 356 4.79 0.60 31.83
N SER A 357 5.03 0.14 30.56
CA SER A 357 5.45 0.87 29.29
C SER A 357 5.56 -0.10 28.05
N ALA A 358 5.81 0.19 26.73
CA ALA A 358 5.77 1.33 25.73
C ALA A 358 6.06 0.83 24.24
N ALA A 359 5.99 1.64 23.13
CA ALA A 359 6.15 1.19 21.69
C ALA A 359 6.75 2.21 20.64
N ARG A 360 7.11 1.79 19.39
CA ARG A 360 7.65 2.63 18.26
C ARG A 360 7.40 2.10 16.82
N SER A 361 7.43 2.99 15.81
CA SER A 361 7.25 2.72 14.35
C SER A 361 8.35 3.40 13.48
N VAL A 362 8.55 2.96 12.22
CA VAL A 362 9.53 3.54 11.26
C VAL A 362 8.92 3.71 9.84
N LEU A 363 9.39 4.73 9.12
CA LEU A 363 8.90 5.23 7.83
C LEU A 363 9.63 4.59 6.62
N ALA A 364 8.94 4.39 5.49
CA ALA A 364 9.54 4.00 4.20
C ALA A 364 8.84 4.67 3.00
N LEU A 365 9.62 4.99 1.96
CA LEU A 365 9.19 5.67 0.72
C LEU A 365 9.71 4.92 -0.52
N PRO A 366 8.84 4.50 -1.46
CA PRO A 366 9.23 4.07 -2.80
C PRO A 366 8.98 5.16 -3.85
N GLY A 367 9.68 5.13 -4.99
CA GLY A 367 9.42 6.07 -6.08
C GLY A 367 10.02 5.68 -7.43
N LYS A 368 9.42 6.26 -8.49
CA LYS A 368 9.86 6.27 -9.91
C LYS A 368 9.90 4.94 -10.68
N ALA A 369 8.87 4.74 -11.51
CA ALA A 369 8.99 4.11 -12.83
C ALA A 369 8.50 5.16 -13.85
N ALA A 370 9.31 5.65 -14.79
CA ALA A 370 9.89 4.99 -15.97
C ALA A 370 8.94 4.94 -17.19
N PHE A 371 8.71 6.11 -17.81
CA PHE A 371 8.11 6.20 -19.15
C PHE A 371 9.14 5.80 -20.22
N SER A 372 8.78 4.89 -21.12
CA SER A 372 9.61 4.52 -22.27
C SER A 372 9.54 5.58 -23.38
N ARG A 373 10.69 6.01 -23.91
CA ARG A 373 10.78 6.90 -25.08
C ARG A 373 11.22 6.13 -26.32
N SER A 374 10.32 5.93 -27.27
CA SER A 374 10.68 5.62 -28.65
C SER A 374 11.11 6.91 -29.37
N ASN A 375 12.42 7.17 -29.43
CA ASN A 375 12.97 8.33 -30.17
C ASN A 375 12.79 8.12 -31.69
N LEU A 376 11.65 8.57 -32.22
CA LEU A 376 11.30 8.48 -33.65
C LEU A 376 12.21 9.33 -34.56
N ALA A 377 12.87 10.34 -33.99
CA ALA A 377 13.89 11.15 -34.64
C ALA A 377 15.04 11.45 -33.68
N GLN A 378 16.21 11.76 -34.25
CA GLN A 378 17.42 12.25 -33.58
C GLN A 378 17.88 13.53 -34.28
N ALA A 379 18.27 14.55 -33.51
CA ALA A 379 18.91 15.74 -34.08
C ALA A 379 20.43 15.54 -34.13
N GLN A 380 21.07 15.98 -35.22
CA GLN A 380 22.53 15.93 -35.39
C GLN A 380 23.05 17.31 -35.77
N ILE A 381 23.93 17.86 -34.94
CA ILE A 381 24.61 19.14 -35.15
C ILE A 381 26.08 18.83 -35.48
N ARG A 382 26.61 19.36 -36.59
CA ARG A 382 28.04 19.22 -36.95
C ARG A 382 28.64 20.60 -37.18
N GLU A 383 29.64 20.96 -36.37
CA GLU A 383 30.41 22.20 -36.52
C GLU A 383 31.68 21.91 -37.32
N THR A 384 31.92 22.67 -38.39
CA THR A 384 33.02 22.42 -39.35
C THR A 384 33.92 23.65 -39.52
N TYR A 385 35.17 23.55 -39.10
CA TYR A 385 36.21 24.54 -39.39
C TYR A 385 36.94 24.17 -40.68
N THR A 386 37.17 25.14 -41.58
CA THR A 386 37.89 24.90 -42.85
C THR A 386 39.10 25.83 -43.01
N GLY A 387 40.21 25.29 -43.52
CA GLY A 387 41.49 26.00 -43.59
C GLY A 387 41.60 27.17 -44.59
N ARG A 388 40.51 27.59 -45.25
CA ARG A 388 40.49 28.68 -46.24
C ARG A 388 39.31 29.67 -46.10
N GLY A 389 38.47 29.57 -45.06
CA GLY A 389 37.14 30.18 -45.08
C GLY A 389 36.59 30.73 -43.77
N GLY A 390 37.29 31.65 -43.10
CA GLY A 390 36.68 32.70 -42.26
C GLY A 390 35.94 32.34 -40.95
N GLY A 391 35.60 31.08 -40.67
CA GLY A 391 34.90 30.70 -39.44
C GLY A 391 34.43 29.23 -39.40
N PRO A 392 33.73 28.83 -38.32
CA PRO A 392 32.99 27.57 -38.27
C PRO A 392 31.72 27.63 -39.13
N ALA A 393 31.49 26.62 -39.94
CA ALA A 393 30.25 26.36 -40.64
C ALA A 393 29.41 25.34 -39.85
N SER A 394 28.20 25.72 -39.45
CA SER A 394 27.29 24.88 -38.66
C SER A 394 26.32 24.12 -39.57
N ASP A 395 26.26 22.80 -39.41
CA ASP A 395 25.31 21.92 -40.10
C ASP A 395 24.27 21.38 -39.11
N LEU A 396 22.98 21.47 -39.47
CA LEU A 396 21.87 20.86 -38.71
C LEU A 396 21.16 19.83 -39.56
N ASN A 397 21.15 18.58 -39.09
CA ASN A 397 20.44 17.47 -39.73
C ASN A 397 19.47 16.81 -38.72
N ILE A 398 18.35 16.30 -39.21
CA ILE A 398 17.39 15.49 -38.46
C ILE A 398 17.38 14.10 -39.09
N VAL A 399 17.66 13.08 -38.28
CA VAL A 399 17.62 11.68 -38.69
C VAL A 399 16.32 11.06 -38.19
N VAL A 400 15.45 10.68 -39.12
CA VAL A 400 14.14 10.06 -38.85
C VAL A 400 14.27 8.55 -38.94
N LEU A 401 13.78 7.85 -37.91
CA LEU A 401 13.91 6.41 -37.68
C LEU A 401 15.38 5.90 -37.55
N PRO A 402 16.24 6.55 -36.73
CA PRO A 402 17.70 6.31 -36.70
C PRO A 402 18.15 4.88 -36.30
N HIS A 403 17.22 4.03 -35.84
CA HIS A 403 17.49 2.66 -35.41
C HIS A 403 16.99 1.59 -36.40
N LEU A 404 16.44 1.98 -37.55
CA LEU A 404 16.03 1.07 -38.61
C LEU A 404 17.10 0.90 -39.69
N GLY A 405 17.08 -0.25 -40.37
CA GLY A 405 17.99 -0.58 -41.47
C GLY A 405 17.87 0.32 -42.71
N THR A 406 16.80 1.12 -42.80
CA THR A 406 16.66 2.25 -43.72
C THR A 406 16.10 3.42 -42.92
N HIS A 407 16.74 4.58 -43.02
CA HIS A 407 16.40 5.79 -42.26
C HIS A 407 16.66 7.05 -43.09
N PHE A 408 15.99 8.16 -42.77
CA PHE A 408 16.02 9.37 -43.59
C PHE A 408 16.80 10.48 -42.89
N THR A 409 17.61 11.23 -43.65
CA THR A 409 18.29 12.44 -43.13
C THR A 409 17.84 13.65 -43.92
N VAL A 410 17.29 14.64 -43.23
CA VAL A 410 16.89 15.94 -43.79
C VAL A 410 17.66 17.03 -43.05
N GLY A 411 18.27 17.98 -43.74
CA GLY A 411 19.09 18.98 -43.05
C GLY A 411 19.52 20.17 -43.90
N ALA A 412 20.21 21.10 -43.24
CA ALA A 412 20.82 22.27 -43.82
C ALA A 412 22.30 22.34 -43.40
N ASN A 413 23.19 22.64 -44.35
CA ASN A 413 24.62 22.81 -44.14
C ASN A 413 25.03 24.27 -44.28
N ASP A 414 26.21 24.60 -43.75
CA ASP A 414 26.85 25.92 -43.90
C ASP A 414 25.93 27.08 -43.43
N LEU A 415 25.20 26.86 -42.32
CA LEU A 415 24.27 27.84 -41.74
C LEU A 415 25.00 29.14 -41.38
N GLY A 416 24.36 30.28 -41.67
CA GLY A 416 24.96 31.61 -41.52
C GLY A 416 25.83 32.05 -42.70
N TYR A 417 26.18 31.14 -43.62
CA TYR A 417 26.90 31.43 -44.85
C TYR A 417 26.00 31.16 -46.08
N ARG A 418 26.44 30.33 -47.03
CA ARG A 418 25.67 29.97 -48.21
C ARG A 418 24.96 28.64 -47.97
N THR A 419 23.86 28.70 -47.20
CA THR A 419 23.10 27.51 -46.78
C THR A 419 22.80 26.56 -47.95
N THR A 420 23.16 25.29 -47.80
CA THR A 420 22.77 24.21 -48.71
C THR A 420 21.95 23.15 -47.97
N TYR A 421 21.32 22.21 -48.67
CA TYR A 421 20.36 21.27 -48.06
C TYR A 421 20.68 19.81 -48.36
N ASN A 422 20.40 18.94 -47.38
CA ASN A 422 20.45 17.49 -47.52
C ASN A 422 19.04 16.89 -47.51
N PHE A 423 18.83 15.91 -48.39
CA PHE A 423 17.72 14.98 -48.32
C PHE A 423 18.23 13.60 -48.75
N LEU A 424 18.49 12.73 -47.79
CA LEU A 424 19.10 11.42 -48.00
C LEU A 424 18.19 10.28 -47.55
N VAL A 425 18.14 9.23 -48.37
CA VAL A 425 17.68 7.91 -47.96
C VAL A 425 18.91 7.07 -47.64
N ASN A 426 19.13 6.77 -46.36
CA ASN A 426 20.27 5.99 -45.87
C ASN A 426 19.84 4.53 -45.69
N SER A 427 20.71 3.59 -46.02
CA SER A 427 20.47 2.15 -45.92
C SER A 427 21.70 1.44 -45.35
N ILE A 428 21.49 0.73 -44.24
CA ILE A 428 22.52 -0.05 -43.55
C ILE A 428 22.68 -1.38 -44.31
N ARG A 429 23.71 -1.48 -45.15
CA ARG A 429 24.01 -2.67 -45.97
C ARG A 429 24.73 -3.76 -45.19
N SER A 430 25.44 -3.39 -44.13
CA SER A 430 25.97 -4.31 -43.11
C SER A 430 26.21 -3.55 -41.80
N PRO A 431 26.48 -4.23 -40.66
CA PRO A 431 26.85 -3.56 -39.41
C PRO A 431 28.08 -2.64 -39.49
N ARG A 432 28.87 -2.72 -40.59
CA ARG A 432 30.02 -1.83 -40.85
C ARG A 432 29.86 -0.93 -42.06
N LEU A 433 28.80 -1.04 -42.86
CA LEU A 433 28.63 -0.25 -44.08
C LEU A 433 27.22 0.28 -44.20
N GLU A 434 27.12 1.60 -44.23
CA GLU A 434 25.92 2.37 -44.43
C GLU A 434 26.10 3.19 -45.71
N VAL A 435 25.12 3.15 -46.62
CA VAL A 435 25.15 3.88 -47.88
C VAL A 435 23.90 4.73 -48.02
N ALA A 436 24.04 5.95 -48.51
CA ALA A 436 22.94 6.87 -48.71
C ALA A 436 22.96 7.46 -50.11
N GLY A 437 21.77 7.75 -50.63
CA GLY A 437 21.59 8.44 -51.92
C GLY A 437 20.50 9.50 -51.82
N GLY A 438 20.63 10.56 -52.62
CA GLY A 438 19.68 11.66 -52.65
C GLY A 438 20.37 12.99 -52.91
N VAL A 439 19.97 14.02 -52.19
CA VAL A 439 20.54 15.36 -52.25
C VAL A 439 21.56 15.55 -51.13
N LEU A 440 22.77 15.97 -51.49
CA LEU A 440 23.89 16.35 -50.63
C LEU A 440 24.35 17.75 -51.03
N TYR A 441 24.40 18.68 -50.08
CA TYR A 441 24.80 20.08 -50.33
C TYR A 441 24.04 20.73 -51.51
N SER A 442 22.72 20.51 -51.58
CA SER A 442 21.82 20.93 -52.68
C SER A 442 22.13 20.33 -54.07
N ALA A 443 22.98 19.30 -54.18
CA ALA A 443 23.27 18.60 -55.43
C ALA A 443 22.93 17.10 -55.33
N LEU A 444 22.66 16.43 -56.46
CA LEU A 444 22.47 14.97 -56.46
C LEU A 444 23.80 14.29 -56.08
N GLY A 445 23.74 13.26 -55.23
CA GLY A 445 24.92 12.53 -54.79
C GLY A 445 24.62 11.32 -53.92
N GLY A 446 25.68 10.75 -53.36
CA GLY A 446 25.64 9.67 -52.39
C GLY A 446 26.74 9.76 -51.35
N ARG A 447 26.51 9.06 -50.23
CA ARG A 447 27.42 8.96 -49.08
C ARG A 447 27.66 7.49 -48.75
N ALA A 448 28.87 7.13 -48.34
CA ALA A 448 29.22 5.82 -47.82
C ALA A 448 29.99 5.99 -46.50
N LEU A 449 29.44 5.45 -45.43
CA LEU A 449 30.02 5.47 -44.09
C LEU A 449 30.46 4.05 -43.71
N TYR A 450 31.77 3.87 -43.52
CA TYR A 450 32.38 2.59 -43.15
C TYR A 450 32.90 2.61 -41.71
N ARG A 451 32.42 1.68 -40.87
CA ARG A 451 32.76 1.59 -39.45
C ARG A 451 33.84 0.54 -39.22
N PHE A 452 35.02 0.94 -38.75
CA PHE A 452 36.13 0.03 -38.50
C PHE A 452 35.95 -0.73 -37.18
N ARG A 453 36.88 -1.64 -36.87
CA ARG A 453 36.98 -2.26 -35.54
C ARG A 453 37.54 -1.23 -34.55
N GLY A 454 36.67 -0.46 -33.90
CA GLY A 454 37.03 0.53 -32.89
C GLY A 454 36.12 1.77 -32.90
N PRO A 455 36.60 2.92 -32.39
CA PRO A 455 35.86 4.18 -32.41
C PRO A 455 35.87 4.87 -33.77
N VAL A 456 36.69 4.41 -34.73
CA VAL A 456 36.94 5.08 -36.02
C VAL A 456 35.92 4.69 -37.08
N GLU A 457 35.40 5.68 -37.80
CA GLU A 457 34.56 5.54 -38.99
C GLU A 457 35.18 6.36 -40.15
N ALA A 458 34.90 6.02 -41.40
CA ALA A 458 35.28 6.81 -42.58
C ALA A 458 34.04 7.16 -43.40
N ASP A 459 33.88 8.45 -43.68
CA ASP A 459 32.75 9.05 -44.38
C ASP A 459 33.20 9.57 -45.75
N VAL A 460 32.68 8.97 -46.82
CA VAL A 460 32.98 9.30 -48.21
C VAL A 460 31.72 9.89 -48.85
N ARG A 461 31.79 11.12 -49.38
CA ARG A 461 30.65 11.81 -50.00
C ARG A 461 30.99 12.18 -51.44
N LEU A 462 30.23 11.66 -52.40
CA LEU A 462 30.38 11.94 -53.83
C LEU A 462 29.12 12.60 -54.37
N TYR A 463 29.25 13.83 -54.87
CA TYR A 463 28.10 14.67 -55.26
C TYR A 463 28.43 15.59 -56.44
N ASP A 464 27.38 16.20 -57.02
CA ASP A 464 27.42 17.03 -58.24
C ASP A 464 27.84 16.23 -59.50
N PRO A 465 26.89 15.58 -60.20
CA PRO A 465 27.21 14.73 -61.36
C PRO A 465 27.74 15.50 -62.59
N LYS A 466 27.66 16.85 -62.58
CA LYS A 466 28.21 17.70 -63.66
C LYS A 466 29.66 18.11 -63.36
N HIS A 467 29.96 18.35 -62.09
CA HIS A 467 31.30 18.70 -61.61
C HIS A 467 31.65 17.89 -60.35
N PRO A 468 32.03 16.59 -60.51
CA PRO A 468 32.15 15.65 -59.40
C PRO A 468 33.04 16.14 -58.26
N LYS A 469 32.44 16.21 -57.06
CA LYS A 469 33.12 16.55 -55.80
C LYS A 469 33.16 15.33 -54.90
N LEU A 470 34.33 15.07 -54.35
CA LEU A 470 34.58 14.01 -53.38
C LEU A 470 35.06 14.66 -52.08
N ASP A 471 34.28 14.51 -51.02
CA ASP A 471 34.71 14.83 -49.66
C ASP A 471 35.03 13.52 -48.93
N LEU A 472 36.14 13.49 -48.18
CA LEU A 472 36.61 12.32 -47.44
C LEU A 472 36.95 12.71 -46.00
N TYR A 473 36.29 12.08 -45.02
CA TYR A 473 36.53 12.29 -43.60
C TYR A 473 36.85 10.98 -42.88
N GLY A 474 37.67 11.07 -41.83
CA GLY A 474 37.71 10.11 -40.74
C GLY A 474 37.01 10.70 -39.52
N ASP A 475 35.97 10.03 -39.04
CA ASP A 475 35.27 10.38 -37.80
C ASP A 475 35.79 9.47 -36.66
N VAL A 476 35.90 10.01 -35.44
CA VAL A 476 36.33 9.30 -34.24
C VAL A 476 35.29 9.51 -33.15
N ARG A 477 34.61 8.43 -32.76
CA ARG A 477 33.58 8.43 -31.71
C ARG A 477 34.22 8.55 -30.34
N LEU A 478 33.89 9.62 -29.62
CA LEU A 478 34.26 9.82 -28.21
C LEU A 478 33.21 9.20 -27.27
N THR A 479 31.94 9.28 -27.65
CA THR A 479 30.80 8.66 -26.96
C THR A 479 29.73 8.25 -28.00
N ASP A 480 28.64 7.62 -27.56
CA ASP A 480 27.48 7.30 -28.41
C ASP A 480 26.77 8.55 -28.99
N ARG A 481 27.13 9.76 -28.53
CA ARG A 481 26.52 11.03 -28.95
C ARG A 481 27.51 12.09 -29.44
N LEU A 482 28.81 11.91 -29.24
CA LEU A 482 29.83 12.91 -29.61
C LEU A 482 30.96 12.27 -30.42
N GLN A 483 31.25 12.89 -31.56
CA GLN A 483 32.30 12.47 -32.50
C GLN A 483 33.19 13.66 -32.83
N LEU A 484 34.49 13.43 -32.98
CA LEU A 484 35.41 14.35 -33.66
C LEU A 484 35.52 13.92 -35.12
N PHE A 485 35.85 14.84 -36.03
CA PHE A 485 36.17 14.47 -37.41
C PHE A 485 37.30 15.31 -38.00
N TYR A 486 38.04 14.70 -38.93
CA TYR A 486 39.06 15.34 -39.74
C TYR A 486 38.98 14.80 -41.17
N GLY A 487 39.07 15.68 -42.17
CA GLY A 487 38.95 15.30 -43.56
C GLY A 487 39.37 16.37 -44.55
N GLU A 488 39.14 16.08 -45.82
CA GLU A 488 39.51 16.89 -46.99
C GLU A 488 38.29 17.02 -47.89
N ARG A 489 37.79 18.24 -48.08
CA ARG A 489 36.70 18.55 -49.02
C ARG A 489 37.25 18.81 -50.41
N GLY A 490 36.52 18.44 -51.45
CA GLY A 490 36.89 18.69 -52.86
C GLY A 490 38.15 17.93 -53.33
N PHE A 491 38.40 16.73 -52.81
CA PHE A 491 39.62 15.92 -53.00
C PHE A 491 40.00 15.71 -54.48
N LEU A 492 39.03 15.64 -55.39
CA LEU A 492 39.25 15.47 -56.84
C LEU A 492 39.85 16.70 -57.55
N ASN A 493 39.87 17.88 -56.93
CA ASN A 493 40.35 19.11 -57.56
C ASN A 493 41.32 19.87 -56.64
N PRO A 494 42.63 19.91 -56.94
CA PRO A 494 43.64 20.59 -56.10
C PRO A 494 43.37 22.08 -55.80
N ALA A 495 42.62 22.78 -56.66
CA ALA A 495 42.24 24.18 -56.40
C ALA A 495 41.14 24.31 -55.33
N GLN A 496 40.21 23.34 -55.28
CA GLN A 496 39.08 23.30 -54.34
C GLN A 496 39.39 22.50 -53.06
N LYS A 497 40.46 21.69 -53.08
CA LYS A 497 40.91 20.88 -51.95
C LYS A 497 41.09 21.74 -50.69
N THR A 498 40.34 21.41 -49.63
CA THR A 498 40.36 22.14 -48.36
C THR A 498 40.28 21.20 -47.15
N PRO A 499 41.22 21.29 -46.19
CA PRO A 499 41.13 20.52 -44.97
C PRO A 499 39.98 21.05 -44.11
N ALA A 500 39.19 20.13 -43.57
CA ALA A 500 38.00 20.39 -42.77
C ALA A 500 37.99 19.50 -41.53
N PHE A 501 37.76 20.09 -40.36
CA PHE A 501 37.75 19.37 -39.08
C PHE A 501 36.72 19.96 -38.12
N GLY A 502 36.34 19.20 -37.09
CA GLY A 502 35.42 19.70 -36.08
C GLY A 502 34.75 18.59 -35.27
N ILE A 503 33.50 18.86 -34.86
CA ILE A 503 32.73 18.00 -33.97
C ILE A 503 31.34 17.69 -34.52
N GLN A 504 30.81 16.51 -34.24
CA GLN A 504 29.40 16.17 -34.44
C GLN A 504 28.78 15.70 -33.13
N ALA A 505 27.67 16.31 -32.74
CA ALA A 505 26.85 15.96 -31.58
C ALA A 505 25.47 15.44 -32.02
N SER A 506 24.95 14.43 -31.33
CA SER A 506 23.68 13.76 -31.66
C SER A 506 22.77 13.67 -30.42
N TYR A 507 21.50 14.10 -30.56
CA TYR A 507 20.55 14.33 -29.48
C TYR A 507 19.23 13.55 -29.66
#